data_AF-A0A5C8IBI1-F1
#
_entry.id   AF-A0A5C8IBI1-F1
#
_cell.length_a   1.000
_cell.length_b   1.000
_cell.length_c   1.000
_cell.angle_alpha   90.00
_cell.angle_beta   90.00
_cell.angle_gamma   90.00
#
_symmetry.space_group_name_H-M   'P 1'
#
loop_
_entity.id
_entity.type
_entity.pdbx_description
1 polymer ?
#
loop_
_entity_poly.entity_id
_entity_poly.type
_entity_poly.pdbx_seq_one_letter_code
_entity_poly.pdbx_strand_id
1 'polypeptide(L)'
;MPPSGQPDPGAIWVGALDTELLETLPGAALVSFDGAIGHRRARLLVRTGTVVRGYAGVDLVGGAASAAELVSAVAELGSAPVESSPRGDDGPPEPISVVVCTRDRPDHLRTALASLRALQDGAFEIIVVDNASATDATRAVVDEIDDPRIRLVEEPIPGLATARNSGIRAARHGIIAFTDDDVLADPLWLRWIRTAFADPGVGCVSGLVPSGELRNDVQRYFDARVNWSKTTRRAVYRTATPPAELPMFPFCVGEFGTGANFALRRDVAIELGGFDRRLGVGTRTKGGEDIDMFVRVLLAGHALVVEPSAVIWHRHRSDVDALRAQAVGYGRGLGAWLTKVALDPRTLAPAMRRAPAAVGRLIRKPMTTVDRGDAPAPAYPGIARTELRSVLSGPPAYLREHLARPRGSAA
;
A
#
# COMPACT_ATOMS: atom_id res chain seq x y z
N MET A 1 9.58 -13.12 8.23
CA MET A 1 9.41 -14.22 7.25
C MET A 1 10.65 -15.09 7.29
N PRO A 2 10.53 -16.43 7.35
CA PRO A 2 11.70 -17.28 7.24
C PRO A 2 12.29 -17.13 5.83
N PRO A 3 13.57 -16.75 5.69
CA PRO A 3 14.18 -16.50 4.39
C PRO A 3 14.44 -17.81 3.63
N SER A 4 14.19 -17.82 2.33
CA SER A 4 14.77 -18.81 1.41
C SER A 4 16.08 -18.24 0.83
N GLY A 5 17.21 -18.91 1.04
CA GLY A 5 18.51 -18.57 0.46
C GLY A 5 19.33 -17.54 1.24
N GLN A 6 20.64 -17.47 0.97
CA GLN A 6 21.57 -16.55 1.62
C GLN A 6 21.37 -15.11 1.09
N PRO A 7 21.38 -14.07 1.94
CA PRO A 7 21.21 -12.68 1.48
C PRO A 7 22.42 -12.20 0.68
N ASP A 8 22.21 -11.25 -0.24
CA ASP A 8 23.31 -10.61 -0.99
C ASP A 8 24.22 -9.82 -0.04
N PRO A 9 25.50 -9.57 -0.41
CA PRO A 9 26.41 -8.75 0.41
C PRO A 9 25.88 -7.34 0.74
N GLY A 10 24.99 -6.79 -0.09
CA GLY A 10 24.33 -5.50 0.08
C GLY A 10 22.96 -5.58 0.75
N ALA A 11 22.56 -6.73 1.30
CA ALA A 11 21.28 -6.88 1.96
C ALA A 11 21.14 -5.99 3.21
N ILE A 12 19.94 -5.48 3.42
CA ILE A 12 19.58 -4.66 4.57
C ILE A 12 18.55 -5.43 5.38
N TRP A 13 18.83 -5.64 6.67
CA TRP A 13 17.83 -6.19 7.58
C TRP A 13 16.72 -5.15 7.80
N VAL A 14 15.46 -5.57 7.83
CA VAL A 14 14.34 -4.66 8.04
C VAL A 14 13.53 -5.13 9.24
N GLY A 15 13.16 -4.18 10.10
CA GLY A 15 12.32 -4.43 11.26
C GLY A 15 11.74 -3.15 11.84
N ALA A 16 11.16 -3.25 13.03
CA ALA A 16 10.59 -2.12 13.75
C ALA A 16 11.33 -1.90 15.09
N LEU A 17 11.33 -0.66 15.57
CA LEU A 17 11.89 -0.27 16.86
C LEU A 17 10.91 0.69 17.55
N ASP A 18 10.54 0.40 18.80
CA ASP A 18 9.83 1.36 19.66
C ASP A 18 10.85 2.15 20.48
N THR A 19 10.72 3.47 20.51
CA THR A 19 11.59 4.35 21.30
C THR A 19 11.46 4.11 22.80
N GLU A 20 10.31 3.64 23.28
CA GLU A 20 10.12 3.30 24.70
C GLU A 20 11.10 2.21 25.18
N LEU A 21 11.49 1.29 24.29
CA LEU A 21 12.51 0.29 24.60
C LEU A 21 13.87 0.94 24.87
N LEU A 22 14.21 2.00 24.14
CA LEU A 22 15.50 2.69 24.27
C LEU A 22 15.63 3.46 25.60
N GLU A 23 14.52 3.99 26.12
CA GLU A 23 14.51 4.74 27.39
C GLU A 23 14.89 3.88 28.59
N THR A 24 14.69 2.56 28.48
CA THR A 24 14.97 1.59 29.55
C THR A 24 16.34 0.93 29.44
N LEU A 25 17.07 1.14 28.34
CA LEU A 25 18.33 0.44 28.06
C LEU A 25 19.54 1.20 28.63
N PRO A 26 20.51 0.52 29.27
CA PRO A 26 21.81 1.10 29.57
C PRO A 26 22.52 1.54 28.29
N GLY A 27 23.25 2.67 28.32
CA GLY A 27 23.91 3.22 27.13
C GLY A 27 24.94 2.29 26.46
N ALA A 28 25.49 1.32 27.20
CA ALA A 28 26.43 0.30 26.69
C ALA A 28 25.74 -1.01 26.23
N ALA A 29 24.40 -1.10 26.29
CA ALA A 29 23.68 -2.30 25.91
C ALA A 29 23.79 -2.56 24.39
N LEU A 30 23.80 -3.84 24.03
CA LEU A 30 23.65 -4.31 22.66
C LEU A 30 22.23 -4.83 22.47
N VAL A 31 21.58 -4.39 21.39
CA VAL A 31 20.25 -4.84 21.00
C VAL A 31 20.39 -5.78 19.81
N SER A 32 20.08 -7.06 20.04
CA SER A 32 20.11 -8.09 19.00
C SER A 32 18.77 -8.15 18.27
N PHE A 33 18.82 -8.31 16.95
CA PHE A 33 17.64 -8.40 16.11
C PHE A 33 17.49 -9.81 15.54
N ASP A 34 16.28 -10.38 15.67
CA ASP A 34 16.02 -11.73 15.17
C ASP A 34 16.19 -11.81 13.65
N GLY A 35 16.89 -12.85 13.19
CA GLY A 35 17.24 -13.03 11.77
C GLY A 35 18.22 -12.00 11.19
N ALA A 36 18.83 -11.13 12.00
CA ALA A 36 19.77 -10.11 11.52
C ALA A 36 21.21 -10.60 11.36
N ILE A 37 21.54 -11.79 11.87
CA ILE A 37 22.84 -12.42 11.68
C ILE A 37 23.16 -12.49 10.17
N GLY A 38 24.36 -12.04 9.79
CA GLY A 38 24.82 -11.98 8.40
C GLY A 38 24.53 -10.66 7.69
N HIS A 39 23.74 -9.75 8.27
CA HIS A 39 23.54 -8.40 7.74
C HIS A 39 24.52 -7.42 8.38
N ARG A 40 24.99 -6.45 7.59
CA ARG A 40 25.85 -5.35 8.06
C ARG A 40 25.08 -4.09 8.42
N ARG A 41 23.82 -4.00 8.00
CA ARG A 41 22.94 -2.84 8.20
C ARG A 41 21.51 -3.26 8.49
N ALA A 42 20.84 -2.45 9.29
CA ALA A 42 19.41 -2.50 9.52
C ALA A 42 18.75 -1.18 9.07
N ARG A 43 17.53 -1.30 8.54
CA ARG A 43 16.59 -0.19 8.38
C ARG A 43 15.40 -0.46 9.31
N LEU A 44 15.24 0.40 10.30
CA LEU A 44 14.26 0.26 11.37
C LEU A 44 13.10 1.21 11.13
N LEU A 45 11.87 0.71 11.07
CA LEU A 45 10.67 1.54 11.19
C LEU A 45 10.52 1.94 12.67
N VAL A 46 10.82 3.21 12.97
CA VAL A 46 10.81 3.73 14.34
C VAL A 46 9.41 4.16 14.71
N ARG A 47 8.99 3.81 15.94
CA ARG A 47 7.74 4.24 16.56
C ARG A 47 8.02 4.87 17.92
N THR A 48 7.13 5.77 18.34
CA THR A 48 7.04 6.19 19.74
C THR A 48 5.68 5.74 20.23
N GLY A 49 5.66 4.69 21.05
CA GLY A 49 4.46 3.93 21.36
C GLY A 49 3.83 3.41 20.08
N THR A 50 2.60 3.85 19.78
CA THR A 50 1.86 3.37 18.60
C THR A 50 2.08 4.16 17.32
N VAL A 51 2.76 5.32 17.38
CA VAL A 51 2.86 6.29 16.28
C VAL A 51 4.16 6.08 15.49
N VAL A 52 4.06 5.97 14.16
CA VAL A 52 5.23 5.92 13.27
C VAL A 52 5.96 7.26 13.23
N ARG A 53 7.28 7.22 13.40
CA ARG A 53 8.19 8.37 13.39
C ARG A 53 8.92 8.54 12.07
N GLY A 54 9.33 7.42 11.47
CA GLY A 54 10.18 7.40 10.29
C GLY A 54 11.06 6.16 10.24
N TYR A 55 12.11 6.22 9.43
CA TYR A 55 13.09 5.13 9.32
C TYR A 55 14.44 5.56 9.87
N ALA A 56 15.05 4.71 10.70
CA ALA A 56 16.42 4.87 11.16
C ALA A 56 17.30 3.78 10.54
N GLY A 57 18.45 4.17 9.98
CA GLY A 57 19.48 3.25 9.53
C GLY A 57 20.53 3.06 10.61
N VAL A 58 20.91 1.81 10.89
CA VAL A 58 22.02 1.49 11.82
C VAL A 58 22.92 0.42 11.23
N ASP A 59 24.19 0.45 11.59
CA ASP A 59 25.14 -0.62 11.29
C ASP A 59 24.94 -1.77 12.28
N LEU A 60 25.27 -2.98 11.85
CA LEU A 60 25.13 -4.21 12.63
C LEU A 60 26.45 -4.93 12.77
N VAL A 61 26.75 -5.38 13.99
CA VAL A 61 27.86 -6.27 14.30
C VAL A 61 27.29 -7.56 14.90
N GLY A 62 27.45 -8.68 14.21
CA GLY A 62 26.91 -9.96 14.67
C GLY A 62 25.39 -10.01 14.77
N GLY A 63 24.67 -9.15 14.04
CA GLY A 63 23.20 -9.04 14.12
C GLY A 63 22.68 -8.15 15.25
N ALA A 64 23.55 -7.36 15.88
CA ALA A 64 23.18 -6.41 16.93
C ALA A 64 23.68 -4.99 16.62
N ALA A 65 22.99 -3.99 17.17
CA ALA A 65 23.41 -2.59 17.20
C ALA A 65 23.60 -2.12 18.66
N SER A 66 24.43 -1.10 18.88
CA SER A 66 24.57 -0.52 20.22
C SER A 66 23.39 0.38 20.56
N ALA A 67 22.99 0.44 21.83
CA ALA A 67 21.95 1.35 22.30
C ALA A 67 22.27 2.81 21.98
N ALA A 68 23.54 3.22 22.11
CA ALA A 68 24.00 4.57 21.76
C ALA A 68 23.78 4.90 20.26
N GLU A 69 24.08 3.96 19.36
CA GLU A 69 23.84 4.12 17.93
C GLU A 69 22.34 4.21 17.61
N LEU A 70 21.52 3.37 18.23
CA LEU A 70 20.06 3.42 18.08
C LEU A 70 19.49 4.76 18.55
N VAL A 71 19.92 5.24 19.72
CA VAL A 71 19.49 6.55 20.27
C VAL A 71 19.92 7.69 19.33
N SER A 72 21.14 7.66 18.81
CA SER A 72 21.62 8.67 17.85
C SER A 72 20.78 8.65 16.57
N ALA A 73 20.54 7.48 15.98
CA ALA A 73 19.77 7.35 14.74
C ALA A 73 18.30 7.75 14.92
N VAL A 74 17.71 7.49 16.09
CA VAL A 74 16.35 7.94 16.43
C VAL A 74 16.31 9.46 16.62
N ALA A 75 17.33 10.06 17.23
CA ALA A 75 17.39 11.51 17.45
C ALA A 75 17.40 12.30 16.13
N GLU A 76 17.98 11.76 15.06
CA GLU A 76 17.97 12.37 13.72
C GLU A 76 16.55 12.50 13.12
N LEU A 77 15.58 11.71 13.58
CA LEU A 77 14.18 11.81 13.16
C LEU A 77 13.45 13.03 13.73
N GLY A 78 14.09 13.78 14.64
CA GLY A 78 13.52 14.95 15.31
C GLY A 78 12.57 14.59 16.45
N SER A 79 11.62 15.46 16.78
CA SER A 79 10.60 15.21 17.81
C SER A 79 9.41 14.42 17.26
N ALA A 80 8.69 13.70 18.14
CA ALA A 80 7.49 12.99 17.75
C ALA A 80 6.39 13.96 17.30
N PRO A 81 5.67 13.67 16.21
CA PRO A 81 4.37 14.28 15.99
C PRO A 81 3.52 14.03 17.24
N VAL A 82 2.91 15.08 17.78
CA VAL A 82 2.01 14.95 18.93
C VAL A 82 0.90 13.99 18.53
N GLU A 83 0.69 12.95 19.35
CA GLU A 83 -0.37 11.97 19.18
C GLU A 83 -1.70 12.72 19.10
N SER A 84 -2.32 12.77 17.91
CA SER A 84 -3.74 13.10 17.84
C SER A 84 -4.49 11.83 18.26
N SER A 85 -4.48 11.56 19.57
CA SER A 85 -5.25 10.48 20.14
C SER A 85 -6.71 10.71 19.70
N PRO A 86 -7.39 9.72 19.09
CA PRO A 86 -8.82 9.86 18.89
C PRO A 86 -9.41 10.07 20.28
N ARG A 87 -10.24 11.11 20.42
CA ARG A 87 -10.99 11.35 21.66
C ARG A 87 -11.63 10.03 22.07
N GLY A 88 -11.39 9.62 23.31
CA GLY A 88 -12.01 8.44 23.90
C GLY A 88 -13.51 8.48 23.67
N ASP A 89 -13.97 7.64 22.75
CA ASP A 89 -15.35 7.19 22.73
C ASP A 89 -15.35 5.90 23.56
N ASP A 90 -16.11 5.90 24.65
CA ASP A 90 -16.25 4.74 25.54
C ASP A 90 -17.05 3.59 24.90
N GLY A 91 -17.43 3.73 23.61
CA GLY A 91 -18.08 2.72 22.81
C GLY A 91 -17.13 1.65 22.25
N PRO A 92 -17.66 0.48 21.87
CA PRO A 92 -16.86 -0.55 21.19
C PRO A 92 -16.33 0.00 19.85
N PRO A 93 -15.07 -0.31 19.48
CA PRO A 93 -14.47 0.19 18.26
C PRO A 93 -15.27 -0.22 17.02
N GLU A 94 -15.43 0.71 16.06
CA GLU A 94 -16.17 0.46 14.82
C GLU A 94 -15.61 -0.79 14.09
N PRO A 95 -16.44 -1.78 13.76
CA PRO A 95 -15.95 -3.01 13.17
C PRO A 95 -15.47 -2.81 11.73
N ILE A 96 -14.48 -3.61 11.31
CA ILE A 96 -13.87 -3.51 9.97
C ILE A 96 -13.99 -4.84 9.22
N SER A 97 -14.37 -4.79 7.93
CA SER A 97 -14.26 -5.93 7.02
C SER A 97 -12.91 -5.88 6.31
N VAL A 98 -12.00 -6.80 6.62
CA VAL A 98 -10.73 -6.95 5.90
C VAL A 98 -10.97 -7.79 4.65
N VAL A 99 -10.55 -7.30 3.48
CA VAL A 99 -10.68 -8.00 2.20
C VAL A 99 -9.30 -8.32 1.65
N VAL A 100 -9.05 -9.61 1.44
CA VAL A 100 -7.82 -10.13 0.80
C VAL A 100 -8.24 -10.79 -0.50
N CYS A 101 -7.79 -10.23 -1.63
CA CYS A 101 -8.03 -10.84 -2.94
C CYS A 101 -6.83 -11.70 -3.31
N THR A 102 -7.07 -12.94 -3.72
CA THR A 102 -6.01 -13.88 -4.09
C THR A 102 -6.38 -14.67 -5.33
N ARG A 103 -5.36 -15.18 -6.01
CA ARG A 103 -5.51 -16.08 -7.15
C ARG A 103 -4.27 -16.94 -7.30
N ASP A 104 -4.44 -18.26 -7.24
CA ASP A 104 -3.37 -19.24 -7.49
C ASP A 104 -2.11 -19.02 -6.62
N ARG A 105 -2.27 -18.56 -5.37
CA ARG A 105 -1.18 -18.19 -4.44
C ARG A 105 -1.40 -18.68 -2.99
N PRO A 106 -1.64 -19.99 -2.78
CA PRO A 106 -2.00 -20.52 -1.46
C PRO A 106 -0.94 -20.23 -0.37
N ASP A 107 0.35 -20.28 -0.68
CA ASP A 107 1.40 -20.10 0.33
C ASP A 107 1.55 -18.63 0.80
N HIS A 108 1.37 -17.69 -0.13
CA HIS A 108 1.31 -16.27 0.20
C HIS A 108 0.08 -16.00 1.08
N LEU A 109 -1.10 -16.49 0.65
CA LEU A 109 -2.33 -16.35 1.43
C LEU A 109 -2.18 -16.90 2.85
N ARG A 110 -1.61 -18.10 3.02
CA ARG A 110 -1.39 -18.71 4.35
C ARG A 110 -0.57 -17.79 5.26
N THR A 111 0.46 -17.17 4.71
CA THR A 111 1.33 -16.24 5.43
C THR A 111 0.61 -14.94 5.79
N ALA A 112 -0.14 -14.36 4.86
CA ALA A 112 -0.93 -13.16 5.09
C ALA A 112 -2.02 -13.40 6.15
N LEU A 113 -2.78 -14.49 6.04
CA LEU A 113 -3.82 -14.86 7.02
C LEU A 113 -3.24 -15.07 8.42
N ALA A 114 -2.06 -15.68 8.55
CA ALA A 114 -1.39 -15.80 9.85
C ALA A 114 -1.14 -14.43 10.49
N SER A 115 -0.70 -13.43 9.73
CA SER A 115 -0.51 -12.07 10.24
C SER A 115 -1.83 -11.36 10.59
N LEU A 116 -2.86 -11.53 9.75
CA LEU A 116 -4.18 -10.92 9.96
C LEU A 116 -4.88 -11.47 11.21
N ARG A 117 -4.67 -12.76 11.53
CA ARG A 117 -5.22 -13.37 12.75
C ARG A 117 -4.60 -12.82 14.03
N ALA A 118 -3.37 -12.32 13.94
CA ALA A 118 -2.60 -11.73 15.03
C ALA A 118 -2.86 -10.22 15.22
N LEU A 119 -3.74 -9.62 14.41
CA LEU A 119 -4.13 -8.22 14.57
C LEU A 119 -4.70 -7.97 15.96
N GLN A 120 -4.29 -6.82 16.52
CA GLN A 120 -4.75 -6.34 17.81
C GLN A 120 -5.93 -5.39 17.59
N ASP A 121 -6.75 -5.31 18.63
CA ASP A 121 -7.83 -4.34 18.77
C ASP A 121 -9.05 -4.52 17.84
N GLY A 122 -10.20 -4.72 18.48
CA GLY A 122 -11.52 -4.50 17.90
C GLY A 122 -12.16 -5.66 17.15
N ALA A 123 -13.43 -5.47 16.80
CA ALA A 123 -14.21 -6.43 16.04
C ALA A 123 -13.87 -6.34 14.54
N PHE A 124 -13.54 -7.45 13.91
CA PHE A 124 -13.33 -7.50 12.47
C PHE A 124 -13.66 -8.88 11.90
N GLU A 125 -13.91 -8.91 10.59
CA GLU A 125 -13.98 -10.13 9.79
C GLU A 125 -12.90 -10.09 8.70
N ILE A 126 -12.51 -11.27 8.21
CA ILE A 126 -11.58 -11.43 7.09
C ILE A 126 -12.34 -12.13 5.97
N ILE A 127 -12.36 -11.49 4.81
CA ILE A 127 -13.00 -11.96 3.59
C ILE A 127 -11.89 -12.30 2.61
N VAL A 128 -11.65 -13.58 2.42
CA VAL A 128 -10.77 -14.07 1.36
C VAL A 128 -11.60 -14.15 0.10
N VAL A 129 -11.24 -13.38 -0.92
CA VAL A 129 -11.86 -13.46 -2.25
C VAL A 129 -10.95 -14.26 -3.17
N ASP A 130 -11.34 -15.49 -3.46
CA ASP A 130 -10.68 -16.33 -4.46
C ASP A 130 -11.13 -15.90 -5.86
N ASN A 131 -10.21 -15.32 -6.63
CA ASN A 131 -10.52 -14.74 -7.93
C ASN A 131 -10.13 -15.67 -9.08
N ALA A 132 -11.05 -16.58 -9.42
CA ALA A 132 -10.93 -17.48 -10.56
C ALA A 132 -9.60 -18.28 -10.54
N SER A 133 -9.23 -18.80 -9.37
CA SER A 133 -8.13 -19.76 -9.25
C SER A 133 -8.43 -21.02 -10.08
N ALA A 134 -7.36 -21.63 -10.60
CA ALA A 134 -7.46 -22.82 -11.43
C ALA A 134 -7.69 -24.11 -10.62
N THR A 135 -7.51 -24.05 -9.29
CA THR A 135 -7.56 -25.20 -8.38
C THR A 135 -8.20 -24.81 -7.05
N ASP A 136 -8.59 -25.80 -6.24
CA ASP A 136 -9.15 -25.61 -4.90
C ASP A 136 -8.10 -25.29 -3.82
N ALA A 137 -6.84 -25.01 -4.20
CA ALA A 137 -5.75 -24.80 -3.25
C ALA A 137 -5.99 -23.59 -2.31
N THR A 138 -6.64 -22.54 -2.80
CA THR A 138 -7.04 -21.38 -1.99
C THR A 138 -8.06 -21.78 -0.92
N ARG A 139 -9.08 -22.57 -1.32
CA ARG A 139 -10.09 -23.10 -0.41
C ARG A 139 -9.47 -23.98 0.67
N ALA A 140 -8.56 -24.89 0.28
CA ALA A 140 -7.85 -25.74 1.23
C ALA A 140 -7.13 -24.93 2.32
N VAL A 141 -6.46 -23.83 1.96
CA VAL A 141 -5.80 -22.93 2.93
C VAL A 141 -6.80 -22.30 3.91
N VAL A 142 -7.98 -21.90 3.44
CA VAL A 142 -9.00 -21.31 4.32
C VAL A 142 -9.63 -22.36 5.23
N ASP A 143 -9.94 -23.55 4.70
CA ASP A 143 -10.56 -24.65 5.45
C ASP A 143 -9.61 -25.25 6.50
N GLU A 144 -8.29 -25.14 6.30
CA GLU A 144 -7.25 -25.50 7.29
C GLU A 144 -7.25 -24.59 8.54
N ILE A 145 -7.86 -23.40 8.48
CA ILE A 145 -7.78 -22.39 9.54
C ILE A 145 -9.08 -22.36 10.34
N ASP A 146 -9.03 -22.86 11.57
CA ASP A 146 -10.11 -22.71 12.54
C ASP A 146 -10.14 -21.29 13.12
N ASP A 147 -10.76 -20.36 12.39
CA ASP A 147 -11.01 -18.98 12.83
C ASP A 147 -12.35 -18.48 12.28
N PRO A 148 -13.38 -18.28 13.12
CA PRO A 148 -14.72 -17.91 12.67
C PRO A 148 -14.80 -16.50 12.05
N ARG A 149 -13.74 -15.70 12.18
CA ARG A 149 -13.64 -14.39 11.53
C ARG A 149 -13.36 -14.52 10.03
N ILE A 150 -12.80 -15.65 9.57
CA ILE A 150 -12.37 -15.84 8.19
C ILE A 150 -13.49 -16.49 7.38
N ARG A 151 -13.75 -15.95 6.19
CA ARG A 151 -14.65 -16.57 5.22
C ARG A 151 -14.16 -16.43 3.79
N LEU A 152 -14.44 -17.46 3.01
CA LEU A 152 -14.15 -17.52 1.59
C LEU A 152 -15.33 -17.00 0.75
N VAL A 153 -15.02 -16.21 -0.27
CA VAL A 153 -15.94 -15.75 -1.32
C VAL A 153 -15.31 -16.08 -2.66
N GLU A 154 -16.04 -16.76 -3.52
CA GLU A 154 -15.58 -17.07 -4.87
C GLU A 154 -16.00 -15.98 -5.85
N GLU A 155 -15.06 -15.53 -6.69
CA GLU A 155 -15.31 -14.64 -7.81
C GLU A 155 -14.86 -15.31 -9.11
N PRO A 156 -15.80 -15.85 -9.93
CA PRO A 156 -15.46 -16.61 -11.12
C PRO A 156 -14.94 -15.74 -12.28
N ILE A 157 -15.15 -14.42 -12.26
CA ILE A 157 -14.68 -13.52 -13.32
C ILE A 157 -13.29 -12.98 -12.95
N PRO A 158 -12.24 -13.27 -13.76
CA PRO A 158 -10.89 -12.77 -13.49
C PRO A 158 -10.81 -11.25 -13.42
N GLY A 159 -10.00 -10.74 -12.50
CA GLY A 159 -9.65 -9.33 -12.39
C GLY A 159 -9.73 -8.84 -10.95
N LEU A 160 -8.66 -8.20 -10.47
CA LEU A 160 -8.54 -7.70 -9.09
C LEU A 160 -9.68 -6.72 -8.74
N ALA A 161 -10.06 -5.84 -9.66
CA ALA A 161 -11.20 -4.95 -9.46
C ALA A 161 -12.54 -5.69 -9.32
N THR A 162 -12.72 -6.82 -10.02
CA THR A 162 -13.90 -7.68 -9.84
C THR A 162 -13.88 -8.35 -8.46
N ALA A 163 -12.72 -8.89 -8.05
CA ALA A 163 -12.53 -9.49 -6.74
C ALA A 163 -12.81 -8.49 -5.60
N ARG A 164 -12.23 -7.28 -5.67
CA ARG A 164 -12.49 -6.21 -4.69
C ARG A 164 -13.96 -5.84 -4.62
N ASN A 165 -14.67 -5.79 -5.76
CA ASN A 165 -16.12 -5.55 -5.77
C ASN A 165 -16.91 -6.69 -5.10
N SER A 166 -16.46 -7.93 -5.24
CA SER A 166 -17.06 -9.07 -4.53
C SER A 166 -16.78 -8.99 -3.03
N GLY A 167 -15.60 -8.53 -2.63
CA GLY A 167 -15.31 -8.13 -1.24
C GLY A 167 -16.24 -7.04 -0.71
N ILE A 168 -16.48 -5.96 -1.48
CA ILE A 168 -17.40 -4.87 -1.08
C ILE A 168 -18.81 -5.40 -0.84
N ARG A 169 -19.33 -6.19 -1.78
CA ARG A 169 -20.67 -6.79 -1.69
C ARG A 169 -20.78 -7.73 -0.50
N ALA A 170 -19.74 -8.52 -0.27
CA ALA A 170 -19.68 -9.49 0.80
C ALA A 170 -19.57 -8.82 2.18
N ALA A 171 -18.85 -7.70 2.30
CA ALA A 171 -18.56 -7.02 3.57
C ALA A 171 -19.80 -6.70 4.41
N ARG A 172 -19.71 -6.96 5.71
CA ARG A 172 -20.78 -6.74 6.71
C ARG A 172 -20.64 -5.42 7.46
N HIS A 173 -19.47 -4.78 7.42
CA HIS A 173 -19.17 -3.61 8.23
C HIS A 173 -19.11 -2.31 7.41
N GLY A 174 -19.16 -1.18 8.12
CA GLY A 174 -19.15 0.17 7.52
C GLY A 174 -17.80 0.57 6.91
N ILE A 175 -16.70 -0.01 7.39
CA ILE A 175 -15.35 0.19 6.88
C ILE A 175 -14.85 -1.10 6.23
N ILE A 176 -14.25 -0.96 5.05
CA ILE A 176 -13.60 -2.06 4.32
C ILE A 176 -12.12 -1.76 4.18
N ALA A 177 -11.26 -2.60 4.76
CA ALA A 177 -9.81 -2.52 4.61
C ALA A 177 -9.33 -3.53 3.56
N PHE A 178 -8.64 -3.07 2.52
CA PHE A 178 -8.08 -3.90 1.47
C PHE A 178 -6.59 -4.11 1.70
N THR A 179 -6.15 -5.35 1.55
CA THR A 179 -4.73 -5.71 1.51
C THR A 179 -4.49 -6.90 0.57
N ASP A 180 -3.24 -7.16 0.25
CA ASP A 180 -2.84 -8.20 -0.72
C ASP A 180 -2.51 -9.53 -0.02
N ASP A 181 -2.28 -10.59 -0.80
CA ASP A 181 -1.88 -11.91 -0.28
C ASP A 181 -0.38 -12.04 0.01
N ASP A 182 0.46 -11.13 -0.48
CA ASP A 182 1.93 -11.13 -0.33
C ASP A 182 2.43 -10.13 0.71
N VAL A 183 1.66 -9.96 1.79
CA VAL A 183 1.89 -8.96 2.84
C VAL A 183 1.86 -9.54 4.25
N LEU A 184 2.35 -8.77 5.21
CA LEU A 184 2.19 -9.00 6.64
C LEU A 184 1.57 -7.75 7.29
N ALA A 185 0.45 -7.94 7.97
CA ALA A 185 -0.21 -6.84 8.65
C ALA A 185 0.48 -6.51 9.98
N ASP A 186 0.67 -5.22 10.24
CA ASP A 186 1.13 -4.78 11.55
C ASP A 186 0.04 -4.97 12.60
N PRO A 187 0.35 -5.39 13.84
CA PRO A 187 -0.66 -5.61 14.88
C PRO A 187 -1.59 -4.40 15.11
N LEU A 188 -1.10 -3.17 14.93
CA LEU A 188 -1.85 -1.93 15.15
C LEU A 188 -2.55 -1.39 13.89
N TRP A 189 -2.50 -2.13 12.78
CA TRP A 189 -2.99 -1.67 11.47
C TRP A 189 -4.45 -1.18 11.51
N LEU A 190 -5.36 -1.99 12.06
CA LEU A 190 -6.79 -1.66 12.10
C LEU A 190 -7.10 -0.53 13.09
N ARG A 191 -6.33 -0.39 14.18
CA ARG A 191 -6.47 0.71 15.12
C ARG A 191 -6.29 2.05 14.42
N TRP A 192 -5.23 2.19 13.64
CA TRP A 192 -4.94 3.44 12.93
C TRP A 192 -5.90 3.73 11.78
N ILE A 193 -6.41 2.70 11.12
CA ILE A 193 -7.53 2.85 10.17
C ILE A 193 -8.76 3.44 10.86
N ARG A 194 -9.18 2.90 12.01
CA ARG A 194 -10.31 3.45 12.79
C ARG A 194 -10.07 4.90 13.22
N THR A 195 -8.87 5.19 13.74
CA THR A 195 -8.49 6.55 14.13
C THR A 195 -8.69 7.55 12.98
N ALA A 196 -8.29 7.17 11.77
CA ALA A 196 -8.44 8.03 10.60
C ALA A 196 -9.92 8.20 10.17
N PHE A 197 -10.75 7.18 10.34
CA PHE A 197 -12.20 7.24 10.06
C PHE A 197 -13.04 7.88 11.19
N ALA A 198 -12.44 8.27 12.31
CA ALA A 198 -13.14 9.06 13.33
C ALA A 198 -13.64 10.42 12.78
N ASP A 199 -13.03 10.94 11.70
CA ASP A 199 -13.57 12.06 10.93
C ASP A 199 -14.64 11.53 9.94
N PRO A 200 -15.92 11.92 10.09
CA PRO A 200 -17.00 11.44 9.23
C PRO A 200 -16.85 11.90 7.77
N GLY A 201 -16.09 12.96 7.51
CA GLY A 201 -15.80 13.45 6.16
C GLY A 201 -14.72 12.64 5.42
N VAL A 202 -14.10 11.64 6.06
CA VAL A 202 -13.10 10.76 5.44
C VAL A 202 -13.80 9.60 4.73
N GLY A 203 -13.56 9.46 3.43
CA GLY A 203 -14.07 8.35 2.62
C GLY A 203 -13.02 7.28 2.30
N CYS A 204 -11.74 7.64 2.37
CA CYS A 204 -10.62 6.74 2.12
C CYS A 204 -9.47 7.00 3.10
N VAL A 205 -8.85 5.93 3.56
CA VAL A 205 -7.60 5.95 4.33
C VAL A 205 -6.59 5.09 3.58
N SER A 206 -5.37 5.58 3.38
CA SER A 206 -4.25 4.76 2.94
C SER A 206 -3.20 4.70 4.02
N GLY A 207 -2.38 3.66 3.97
CA GLY A 207 -1.34 3.44 4.98
C GLY A 207 0.05 3.26 4.38
N LEU A 208 1.04 3.21 5.27
CA LEU A 208 2.43 2.97 4.90
C LEU A 208 2.63 1.52 4.45
N VAL A 209 3.42 1.33 3.40
CA VAL A 209 3.77 0.00 2.89
C VAL A 209 5.29 -0.16 2.86
N PRO A 210 5.93 -0.40 4.04
CA PRO A 210 7.34 -0.73 4.09
C PRO A 210 7.68 -2.02 3.33
N SER A 211 8.92 -2.09 2.86
CA SER A 211 9.55 -3.35 2.48
C SER A 211 9.57 -4.31 3.67
N GLY A 212 9.03 -5.52 3.53
CA GLY A 212 9.16 -6.58 4.53
C GLY A 212 10.53 -7.27 4.53
N GLU A 213 11.31 -7.09 3.45
CA GLU A 213 12.67 -7.61 3.31
C GLU A 213 13.43 -6.84 2.21
N LEU A 214 14.75 -6.69 2.37
CA LEU A 214 15.65 -6.06 1.40
C LEU A 214 16.89 -6.95 1.17
N ARG A 215 16.65 -8.17 0.69
CA ARG A 215 17.66 -9.24 0.60
C ARG A 215 18.57 -9.13 -0.61
N ASN A 216 18.10 -8.47 -1.67
CA ASN A 216 18.83 -8.37 -2.93
C ASN A 216 18.67 -7.02 -3.62
N ASP A 217 19.48 -6.84 -4.66
CA ASP A 217 19.58 -5.61 -5.45
C ASP A 217 18.26 -5.19 -6.10
N VAL A 218 17.45 -6.15 -6.53
CA VAL A 218 16.14 -5.90 -7.16
C VAL A 218 15.17 -5.27 -6.16
N GLN A 219 15.10 -5.84 -4.95
CA GLN A 219 14.24 -5.33 -3.87
C GLN A 219 14.68 -3.92 -3.43
N ARG A 220 15.98 -3.69 -3.26
CA ARG A 220 16.52 -2.36 -2.91
C ARG A 220 16.25 -1.32 -3.99
N TYR A 221 16.38 -1.68 -5.27
CA TYR A 221 16.00 -0.79 -6.37
C TYR A 221 14.52 -0.43 -6.34
N PHE A 222 13.64 -1.43 -6.17
CA PHE A 222 12.20 -1.20 -6.15
C PHE A 222 11.81 -0.25 -5.01
N ASP A 223 12.23 -0.55 -3.78
CA ASP A 223 11.94 0.27 -2.59
C ASP A 223 12.44 1.72 -2.75
N ALA A 224 13.65 1.92 -3.26
CA ALA A 224 14.18 3.26 -3.50
C ALA A 224 13.40 4.03 -4.59
N ARG A 225 12.84 3.32 -5.58
CA ARG A 225 12.12 3.91 -6.72
C ARG A 225 10.70 4.36 -6.37
N VAL A 226 9.95 3.56 -5.60
CA VAL A 226 8.54 3.83 -5.29
C VAL A 226 8.39 4.66 -4.01
N ASN A 227 7.22 5.27 -3.80
CA ASN A 227 6.95 6.11 -2.63
C ASN A 227 6.21 5.37 -1.49
N TRP A 228 6.03 4.06 -1.61
CA TRP A 228 5.22 3.22 -0.70
C TRP A 228 5.69 3.26 0.76
N SER A 229 7.00 3.36 0.96
CA SER A 229 7.66 3.43 2.27
C SER A 229 8.14 4.86 2.60
N LYS A 230 7.76 5.89 1.83
CA LYS A 230 8.33 7.25 1.99
C LYS A 230 7.42 8.22 2.74
N THR A 231 6.11 8.00 2.73
CA THR A 231 5.16 8.92 3.37
C THR A 231 5.01 8.59 4.86
N THR A 232 5.96 9.07 5.68
CA THR A 232 5.99 8.86 7.14
C THR A 232 5.29 9.97 7.92
N ARG A 233 4.66 10.92 7.22
CA ARG A 233 3.88 12.01 7.81
C ARG A 233 2.42 11.87 7.45
N ARG A 234 1.55 12.07 8.43
CA ARG A 234 0.10 12.08 8.23
C ARG A 234 -0.29 13.24 7.32
N ALA A 235 -1.14 12.97 6.33
CA ALA A 235 -1.68 13.98 5.42
C ALA A 235 -3.19 13.79 5.22
N VAL A 236 -3.92 14.89 5.07
CA VAL A 236 -5.36 14.87 4.76
C VAL A 236 -5.60 15.66 3.49
N TYR A 237 -6.11 14.98 2.47
CA TYR A 237 -6.38 15.56 1.16
C TYR A 237 -7.87 15.80 0.99
N ARG A 238 -8.24 17.04 0.65
CA ARG A 238 -9.61 17.46 0.32
C ARG A 238 -9.60 18.31 -0.93
N THR A 239 -10.57 18.13 -1.82
CA THR A 239 -10.74 18.97 -3.02
C THR A 239 -11.06 20.43 -2.69
N ALA A 240 -11.69 20.69 -1.55
CA ALA A 240 -11.94 22.02 -1.01
C ALA A 240 -10.66 22.78 -0.58
N THR A 241 -9.60 22.06 -0.20
CA THR A 241 -8.32 22.63 0.24
C THR A 241 -7.17 21.92 -0.49
N PRO A 242 -7.00 22.17 -1.81
CA PRO A 242 -6.03 21.48 -2.62
C PRO A 242 -4.58 21.83 -2.19
N PRO A 243 -3.69 20.84 -2.00
CA PRO A 243 -2.29 21.09 -1.66
C PRO A 243 -1.56 21.86 -2.76
N ALA A 244 -0.86 22.92 -2.39
CA ALA A 244 -0.15 23.81 -3.33
C ALA A 244 1.02 23.10 -4.03
N GLU A 245 1.60 22.12 -3.36
CA GLU A 245 2.72 21.31 -3.82
C GLU A 245 2.30 20.19 -4.79
N LEU A 246 1.01 19.99 -5.07
CA LEU A 246 0.52 19.00 -6.03
C LEU A 246 -0.32 19.69 -7.13
N PRO A 247 0.29 20.19 -8.21
CA PRO A 247 -0.41 21.01 -9.21
C PRO A 247 -1.47 20.23 -10.00
N MET A 248 -1.32 18.90 -10.12
CA MET A 248 -2.28 18.02 -10.79
C MET A 248 -3.38 17.51 -9.87
N PHE A 249 -3.40 17.90 -8.59
CA PHE A 249 -4.36 17.36 -7.61
C PHE A 249 -5.83 17.49 -8.07
N PRO A 250 -6.65 16.41 -7.98
CA PRO A 250 -6.36 15.10 -7.36
C PRO A 250 -5.73 14.05 -8.31
N PHE A 251 -5.34 14.37 -9.53
CA PHE A 251 -4.80 13.43 -10.52
C PHE A 251 -3.30 13.14 -10.32
N CYS A 252 -2.89 12.87 -9.08
CA CYS A 252 -1.49 12.64 -8.70
C CYS A 252 -1.25 11.16 -8.39
N VAL A 253 -0.49 10.48 -9.25
CA VAL A 253 -0.17 9.06 -9.10
C VAL A 253 0.92 8.88 -8.05
N GLY A 254 0.71 7.97 -7.10
CA GLY A 254 1.71 7.58 -6.10
C GLY A 254 1.82 8.51 -4.89
N GLU A 255 1.06 9.61 -4.84
CA GLU A 255 1.05 10.55 -3.70
C GLU A 255 0.15 10.08 -2.55
N PHE A 256 -0.88 9.30 -2.86
CA PHE A 256 -1.93 8.95 -1.89
C PHE A 256 -1.79 7.55 -1.31
N GLY A 257 -0.78 6.76 -1.68
CA GLY A 257 -0.63 5.37 -1.25
C GLY A 257 -0.76 4.37 -2.40
N THR A 258 -1.07 3.11 -2.07
CA THR A 258 -1.08 1.98 -3.00
C THR A 258 -2.18 0.98 -2.67
N GLY A 259 -2.61 0.21 -3.67
CA GLY A 259 -3.61 -0.86 -3.55
C GLY A 259 -3.32 -1.96 -2.52
N ALA A 260 -2.09 -2.07 -2.00
CA ALA A 260 -1.72 -3.05 -0.97
C ALA A 260 -2.17 -2.65 0.45
N ASN A 261 -2.48 -1.37 0.70
CA ASN A 261 -2.86 -0.89 2.03
C ASN A 261 -3.74 0.37 1.94
N PHE A 262 -5.05 0.14 1.87
CA PHE A 262 -6.02 1.22 1.97
C PHE A 262 -7.35 0.69 2.50
N ALA A 263 -8.19 1.59 2.98
CA ALA A 263 -9.52 1.31 3.45
C ALA A 263 -10.51 2.35 2.93
N LEU A 264 -11.76 1.94 2.76
CA LEU A 264 -12.86 2.79 2.29
C LEU A 264 -14.03 2.69 3.26
N ARG A 265 -14.81 3.77 3.36
CA ARG A 265 -16.19 3.60 3.82
C ARG A 265 -16.97 2.80 2.78
N ARG A 266 -17.74 1.83 3.23
CA ARG A 266 -18.49 0.90 2.39
C ARG A 266 -19.57 1.62 1.58
N ASP A 267 -20.27 2.55 2.19
CA ASP A 267 -21.27 3.38 1.53
C ASP A 267 -20.66 4.24 0.40
N VAL A 268 -19.50 4.86 0.63
CA VAL A 268 -18.75 5.61 -0.38
C VAL A 268 -18.32 4.69 -1.53
N ALA A 269 -17.82 3.50 -1.22
CA ALA A 269 -17.45 2.53 -2.25
C ALA A 269 -18.67 2.11 -3.12
N ILE A 270 -19.85 1.96 -2.50
CA ILE A 270 -21.11 1.64 -3.19
C ILE A 270 -21.60 2.82 -4.02
N GLU A 271 -21.61 4.03 -3.46
CA GLU A 271 -22.00 5.27 -4.14
C GLU A 271 -21.20 5.49 -5.42
N LEU A 272 -19.88 5.23 -5.35
CA LEU A 272 -18.98 5.36 -6.49
C LEU A 272 -19.12 4.24 -7.53
N GLY A 273 -19.99 3.25 -7.31
CA GLY A 273 -20.19 2.09 -8.18
C GLY A 273 -19.05 1.05 -8.11
N GLY A 274 -18.31 1.02 -6.99
CA GLY A 274 -17.19 0.12 -6.78
C GLY A 274 -15.97 0.40 -7.67
N PHE A 275 -15.10 -0.60 -7.83
CA PHE A 275 -13.93 -0.56 -8.71
C PHE A 275 -14.33 -0.77 -10.18
N ASP A 276 -13.74 0.02 -11.08
CA ASP A 276 -13.92 -0.19 -12.52
C ASP A 276 -13.23 -1.48 -12.94
N ARG A 277 -14.04 -2.51 -13.20
CA ARG A 277 -13.58 -3.86 -13.52
C ARG A 277 -12.84 -3.97 -14.87
N ARG A 278 -12.70 -2.87 -15.63
CA ARG A 278 -11.80 -2.78 -16.81
C ARG A 278 -10.34 -2.52 -16.41
N LEU A 279 -10.11 -2.03 -15.20
CA LEU A 279 -8.80 -1.73 -14.64
C LEU A 279 -8.30 -2.89 -13.77
N GLY A 280 -7.00 -2.93 -13.54
CA GLY A 280 -6.36 -3.81 -12.56
C GLY A 280 -5.76 -5.11 -13.09
N VAL A 281 -4.99 -5.74 -12.21
CA VAL A 281 -4.32 -7.02 -12.47
C VAL A 281 -5.36 -8.10 -12.80
N GLY A 282 -5.02 -9.01 -13.72
CA GLY A 282 -5.95 -10.02 -14.24
C GLY A 282 -6.78 -9.55 -15.44
N THR A 283 -6.72 -8.26 -15.80
CA THR A 283 -7.32 -7.71 -17.03
C THR A 283 -6.23 -7.34 -18.06
N ARG A 284 -6.62 -6.94 -19.27
CA ARG A 284 -5.65 -6.45 -20.28
C ARG A 284 -4.90 -5.21 -19.84
N THR A 285 -5.47 -4.39 -18.94
CA THR A 285 -4.90 -3.09 -18.52
C THR A 285 -3.83 -3.23 -17.44
N LYS A 286 -3.85 -4.32 -16.66
CA LYS A 286 -2.83 -4.72 -15.67
C LYS A 286 -2.65 -3.82 -14.45
N GLY A 287 -3.44 -2.76 -14.27
CA GLY A 287 -3.33 -1.86 -13.12
C GLY A 287 -4.25 -0.65 -13.23
N GLY A 288 -4.11 0.27 -12.27
CA GLY A 288 -4.73 1.59 -12.24
C GLY A 288 -6.08 1.67 -11.51
N GLU A 289 -6.57 0.55 -10.97
CA GLU A 289 -7.86 0.47 -10.28
C GLU A 289 -7.86 1.15 -8.89
N ASP A 290 -6.72 1.15 -8.19
CA ASP A 290 -6.52 1.82 -6.91
C ASP A 290 -6.43 3.34 -7.07
N ILE A 291 -5.59 3.80 -7.99
CA ILE A 291 -5.45 5.23 -8.36
C ILE A 291 -6.80 5.79 -8.81
N ASP A 292 -7.54 5.03 -9.61
CA ASP A 292 -8.89 5.39 -10.04
C ASP A 292 -9.85 5.58 -8.86
N MET A 293 -9.83 4.66 -7.89
CA MET A 293 -10.68 4.76 -6.72
C MET A 293 -10.33 5.99 -5.87
N PHE A 294 -9.04 6.23 -5.59
CA PHE A 294 -8.59 7.38 -4.79
C PHE A 294 -9.04 8.71 -5.40
N VAL A 295 -8.89 8.84 -6.72
CA VAL A 295 -9.31 10.06 -7.45
C VAL A 295 -10.82 10.23 -7.41
N ARG A 296 -11.59 9.15 -7.57
CA ARG A 296 -13.06 9.21 -7.50
C ARG A 296 -13.57 9.57 -6.11
N VAL A 297 -12.97 9.05 -5.04
CA VAL A 297 -13.28 9.46 -3.65
C VAL A 297 -13.09 10.96 -3.46
N LEU A 298 -11.95 11.50 -3.91
CA LEU A 298 -11.66 12.94 -3.79
C LEU A 298 -12.62 13.79 -4.64
N LEU A 299 -12.94 13.36 -5.86
CA LEU A 299 -13.87 14.07 -6.75
C LEU A 299 -15.33 14.02 -6.25
N ALA A 300 -15.71 13.00 -5.47
CA ALA A 300 -17.00 12.94 -4.79
C ALA A 300 -17.07 13.84 -3.54
N GLY A 301 -15.98 14.51 -3.16
CA GLY A 301 -15.94 15.48 -2.06
C GLY A 301 -15.51 14.90 -0.71
N HIS A 302 -15.22 13.60 -0.64
CA HIS A 302 -14.66 12.98 0.56
C HIS A 302 -13.18 13.31 0.75
N ALA A 303 -12.71 13.26 2.00
CA ALA A 303 -11.28 13.28 2.29
C ALA A 303 -10.63 11.93 2.03
N LEU A 304 -9.37 12.00 1.61
CA LEU A 304 -8.41 10.89 1.65
C LEU A 304 -7.35 11.20 2.72
N VAL A 305 -7.21 10.32 3.70
CA VAL A 305 -6.17 10.41 4.74
C VAL A 305 -5.03 9.45 4.40
N VAL A 306 -3.80 9.93 4.43
CA VAL A 306 -2.61 9.06 4.50
C VAL A 306 -2.22 8.94 5.96
N GLU A 307 -2.39 7.75 6.53
CA GLU A 307 -2.09 7.43 7.93
C GLU A 307 -0.83 6.55 8.00
N PRO A 308 0.36 7.13 8.25
CA PRO A 308 1.62 6.39 8.23
C PRO A 308 1.71 5.29 9.30
N SER A 309 0.91 5.38 10.37
CA SER A 309 0.91 4.38 11.44
C SER A 309 0.02 3.17 11.12
N ALA A 310 -0.81 3.23 10.07
CA ALA A 310 -1.48 2.07 9.50
C ALA A 310 -0.51 1.30 8.59
N VAL A 311 0.21 0.33 9.13
CA VAL A 311 1.34 -0.33 8.45
C VAL A 311 0.98 -1.71 7.89
N ILE A 312 1.37 -1.95 6.64
CA ILE A 312 1.37 -3.27 5.99
C ILE A 312 2.76 -3.53 5.40
N TRP A 313 3.46 -4.57 5.84
CA TRP A 313 4.76 -4.94 5.29
C TRP A 313 4.58 -5.73 4.00
N HIS A 314 5.17 -5.28 2.91
CA HIS A 314 5.01 -5.93 1.60
C HIS A 314 6.28 -6.64 1.17
N ARG A 315 6.15 -7.87 0.64
CA ARG A 315 7.27 -8.60 0.05
C ARG A 315 7.49 -8.18 -1.40
N HIS A 316 8.56 -7.45 -1.67
CA HIS A 316 8.88 -7.06 -3.04
C HIS A 316 9.42 -8.24 -3.86
N ARG A 317 9.17 -8.16 -5.18
CA ARG A 317 9.68 -9.12 -6.15
C ARG A 317 11.21 -9.12 -6.11
N SER A 318 11.80 -10.31 -6.16
CA SER A 318 13.23 -10.52 -5.98
C SER A 318 13.99 -10.72 -7.29
N ASP A 319 13.30 -10.89 -8.43
CA ASP A 319 13.93 -11.12 -9.73
C ASP A 319 13.63 -10.01 -10.75
N VAL A 320 14.56 -9.83 -11.68
CA VAL A 320 14.52 -8.72 -12.66
C VAL A 320 13.38 -8.87 -13.66
N ASP A 321 12.99 -10.10 -14.01
CA ASP A 321 11.94 -10.33 -14.99
C ASP A 321 10.55 -10.04 -14.41
N ALA A 322 10.29 -10.42 -13.16
CA ALA A 322 9.11 -10.03 -12.42
C ALA A 322 9.05 -8.51 -12.21
N LEU A 323 10.18 -7.87 -11.87
CA LEU A 323 10.27 -6.41 -11.79
C LEU A 323 9.93 -5.74 -13.14
N ARG A 324 10.45 -6.28 -14.26
CA ARG A 324 10.13 -5.79 -15.60
C ARG A 324 8.66 -6.00 -15.96
N ALA A 325 8.08 -7.15 -15.63
CA ALA A 325 6.67 -7.43 -15.84
C ALA A 325 5.78 -6.47 -15.04
N GLN A 326 6.15 -6.17 -13.79
CA GLN A 326 5.47 -5.19 -12.95
C GLN A 326 5.54 -3.78 -13.55
N ALA A 327 6.72 -3.36 -14.02
CA ALA A 327 6.90 -2.07 -14.71
C ALA A 327 6.03 -1.95 -15.97
N VAL A 328 5.91 -3.02 -16.77
CA VAL A 328 4.97 -3.05 -17.90
C VAL A 328 3.53 -2.89 -17.41
N GLY A 329 3.17 -3.55 -16.31
CA GLY A 329 1.85 -3.45 -15.67
C GLY A 329 1.52 -2.02 -15.23
N TYR A 330 2.44 -1.36 -14.50
CA TYR A 330 2.28 0.02 -14.04
C TYR A 330 2.13 1.00 -15.20
N GLY A 331 3.00 0.91 -16.21
CA GLY A 331 2.91 1.77 -17.38
C GLY A 331 1.59 1.58 -18.11
N ARG A 332 1.22 0.33 -18.43
CA ARG A 332 -0.05 0.06 -19.12
C ARG A 332 -1.27 0.50 -18.31
N GLY A 333 -1.27 0.24 -17.00
CA GLY A 333 -2.33 0.63 -16.08
C GLY A 333 -2.51 2.14 -16.03
N LEU A 334 -1.40 2.89 -15.94
CA LEU A 334 -1.41 4.35 -16.01
C LEU A 334 -2.03 4.85 -17.33
N GLY A 335 -1.61 4.32 -18.47
CA GLY A 335 -2.18 4.70 -19.76
C GLY A 335 -3.68 4.37 -19.88
N ALA A 336 -4.12 3.24 -19.33
CA ALA A 336 -5.52 2.84 -19.29
C ALA A 336 -6.35 3.76 -18.39
N TRP A 337 -5.85 4.11 -17.22
CA TRP A 337 -6.51 5.05 -16.30
C TRP A 337 -6.59 6.47 -16.90
N LEU A 338 -5.52 6.97 -17.52
CA LEU A 338 -5.57 8.26 -18.24
C LEU A 338 -6.60 8.24 -19.38
N THR A 339 -6.75 7.10 -20.06
CA THR A 339 -7.78 6.92 -21.09
C THR A 339 -9.18 6.99 -20.49
N LYS A 340 -9.41 6.33 -19.35
CA LYS A 340 -10.68 6.46 -18.60
C LYS A 340 -10.97 7.92 -18.26
N VAL A 341 -9.98 8.64 -17.70
CA VAL A 341 -10.11 10.06 -17.34
C VAL A 341 -10.50 10.90 -18.56
N ALA A 342 -9.89 10.63 -19.71
CA ALA A 342 -10.19 11.36 -20.95
C ALA A 342 -11.58 11.06 -21.53
N LEU A 343 -12.14 9.87 -21.27
CA LEU A 343 -13.44 9.44 -21.81
C LEU A 343 -14.64 9.86 -20.96
N ASP A 344 -14.43 10.27 -19.70
CA ASP A 344 -15.50 10.74 -18.82
C ASP A 344 -15.39 12.27 -18.60
N PRO A 345 -16.35 13.06 -19.12
CA PRO A 345 -16.38 14.52 -18.93
C PRO A 345 -16.28 14.98 -17.48
N ARG A 346 -16.79 14.19 -16.52
CA ARG A 346 -16.78 14.49 -15.08
C ARG A 346 -15.37 14.47 -14.50
N THR A 347 -14.46 13.70 -15.11
CA THR A 347 -13.05 13.61 -14.71
C THR A 347 -12.13 14.42 -15.63
N LEU A 348 -12.43 14.48 -16.93
CA LEU A 348 -11.68 15.27 -17.90
C LEU A 348 -11.72 16.77 -17.59
N ALA A 349 -12.89 17.33 -17.28
CA ALA A 349 -13.02 18.77 -17.05
C ALA A 349 -12.18 19.25 -15.84
N PRO A 350 -12.21 18.60 -14.66
CA PRO A 350 -11.29 18.91 -13.58
C PRO A 350 -9.81 18.71 -13.94
N ALA A 351 -9.46 17.65 -14.67
CA ALA A 351 -8.07 17.41 -15.09
C ALA A 351 -7.54 18.54 -15.98
N MET A 352 -8.33 18.98 -16.97
CA MET A 352 -7.96 20.08 -17.87
C MET A 352 -7.81 21.41 -17.14
N ARG A 353 -8.63 21.67 -16.11
CA ARG A 353 -8.48 22.88 -15.26
C ARG A 353 -7.17 22.91 -14.49
N ARG A 354 -6.58 21.75 -14.17
CA ARG A 354 -5.30 21.64 -13.44
C ARG A 354 -4.08 21.67 -14.35
N ALA A 355 -4.23 21.30 -15.62
CA ALA A 355 -3.12 21.21 -16.57
C ALA A 355 -2.24 22.48 -16.68
N PRO A 356 -2.78 23.71 -16.75
CA PRO A 356 -1.93 24.92 -16.82
C PRO A 356 -1.02 25.10 -15.60
N ALA A 357 -1.53 24.80 -14.40
CA ALA A 357 -0.73 24.89 -13.17
C ALA A 357 0.42 23.87 -13.16
N ALA A 358 0.18 22.67 -13.68
CA ALA A 358 1.20 21.64 -13.79
C ALA A 358 2.29 22.00 -14.80
N VAL A 359 1.91 22.51 -15.98
CA VAL A 359 2.85 23.01 -16.99
C VAL A 359 3.68 24.18 -16.43
N GLY A 360 3.03 25.15 -15.79
CA GLY A 360 3.72 26.29 -15.17
C GLY A 360 4.72 25.87 -14.08
N ARG A 361 4.42 24.81 -13.31
CA ARG A 361 5.35 24.27 -12.31
C ARG A 361 6.54 23.56 -12.95
N LEU A 362 6.32 22.75 -13.98
CA LEU A 362 7.41 22.08 -14.71
C LEU A 362 8.40 23.08 -15.33
N ILE A 363 7.91 24.22 -15.80
CA ILE A 363 8.74 25.32 -16.33
C ILE A 363 9.54 25.99 -15.21
N ARG A 364 8.93 26.23 -14.04
CA ARG A 364 9.56 26.93 -12.90
C ARG A 364 10.51 26.07 -12.07
N LYS A 365 10.26 24.76 -12.01
CA LYS A 365 11.04 23.79 -11.24
C LYS A 365 11.09 22.50 -12.06
N PRO A 366 12.02 22.39 -13.04
CA PRO A 366 12.25 21.12 -13.72
C PRO A 366 12.51 20.06 -12.64
N MET A 367 11.90 18.87 -12.78
CA MET A 367 12.02 17.78 -11.80
C MET A 367 13.50 17.42 -11.59
N THR A 368 14.12 18.05 -10.61
CA THR A 368 15.43 17.66 -10.11
C THR A 368 15.20 16.64 -9.00
N THR A 369 15.85 15.49 -9.20
CA THR A 369 16.16 14.45 -8.21
C THR A 369 14.97 13.73 -7.56
N VAL A 370 14.81 12.47 -7.98
CA VAL A 370 14.31 11.39 -7.13
C VAL A 370 15.02 11.49 -5.78
N ASP A 371 14.27 11.62 -4.70
CA ASP A 371 14.83 11.53 -3.34
C ASP A 371 15.59 10.22 -3.24
N ARG A 372 16.92 10.33 -3.18
CA ARG A 372 17.82 9.20 -2.93
C ARG A 372 17.59 8.81 -1.49
N GLY A 373 16.86 7.72 -1.27
CA GLY A 373 16.72 7.12 0.05
C GLY A 373 18.07 6.72 0.67
N ASP A 374 18.01 6.27 1.92
CA ASP A 374 19.13 6.13 2.88
C ASP A 374 20.25 5.13 2.51
N ALA A 375 20.23 4.56 1.30
CA ALA A 375 21.35 3.78 0.75
C ALA A 375 21.39 3.83 -0.79
N PRO A 376 22.57 3.84 -1.43
CA PRO A 376 22.68 3.76 -2.89
C PRO A 376 22.09 2.42 -3.39
N ALA A 377 20.93 2.51 -4.02
CA ALA A 377 20.32 1.36 -4.71
C ALA A 377 20.96 1.17 -6.10
N PRO A 378 21.18 -0.09 -6.53
CA PRO A 378 21.68 -0.38 -7.86
C PRO A 378 20.71 0.10 -8.93
N ALA A 379 21.21 0.62 -10.04
CA ALA A 379 20.37 1.13 -11.11
C ALA A 379 19.97 0.02 -12.09
N TYR A 380 18.68 -0.03 -12.44
CA TYR A 380 18.17 -0.86 -13.55
C TYR A 380 17.61 0.05 -14.67
N PRO A 381 18.47 0.61 -15.56
CA PRO A 381 18.08 1.69 -16.48
C PRO A 381 16.93 1.33 -17.42
N GLY A 382 16.79 0.05 -17.77
CA GLY A 382 15.73 -0.45 -18.65
C GLY A 382 14.34 -0.43 -18.04
N ILE A 383 14.20 -0.42 -16.71
CA ILE A 383 12.91 -0.55 -16.02
C ILE A 383 12.08 0.73 -16.19
N ALA A 384 12.66 1.89 -15.89
CA ALA A 384 11.97 3.17 -16.05
C ALA A 384 11.48 3.42 -17.49
N ARG A 385 12.34 3.09 -18.46
CA ARG A 385 12.02 3.25 -19.89
C ARG A 385 10.94 2.28 -20.35
N THR A 386 10.96 1.04 -19.84
CA THR A 386 9.94 0.02 -20.11
C THR A 386 8.57 0.47 -19.59
N GLU A 387 8.51 0.98 -18.36
CA GLU A 387 7.28 1.51 -17.77
C GLU A 387 6.71 2.66 -18.61
N LEU A 388 7.52 3.68 -18.89
CA LEU A 388 7.10 4.85 -19.68
C LEU A 388 6.58 4.46 -21.07
N ARG A 389 7.29 3.56 -21.78
CA ARG A 389 6.84 3.06 -23.09
C ARG A 389 5.53 2.28 -23.00
N SER A 390 5.31 1.56 -21.90
CA SER A 390 4.12 0.73 -21.71
C SER A 390 2.84 1.55 -21.53
N VAL A 391 2.94 2.83 -21.16
CA VAL A 391 1.81 3.79 -21.12
C VAL A 391 1.05 3.83 -22.43
N LEU A 392 1.76 3.81 -23.57
CA LEU A 392 1.13 3.84 -24.90
C LEU A 392 0.29 2.58 -25.20
N SER A 393 0.52 1.49 -24.48
CA SER A 393 -0.29 0.26 -24.62
C SER A 393 -1.56 0.26 -23.77
N GLY A 394 -1.73 1.25 -22.89
CA GLY A 394 -2.89 1.40 -22.01
C GLY A 394 -4.20 1.73 -22.73
N PRO A 395 -4.27 2.77 -23.57
CA PRO A 395 -5.50 3.15 -24.27
C PRO A 395 -6.17 2.02 -25.08
N PRO A 396 -5.47 1.31 -25.99
CA PRO A 396 -6.10 0.21 -26.72
C PRO A 396 -6.48 -0.95 -25.80
N ALA A 397 -5.75 -1.18 -24.70
CA ALA A 397 -6.13 -2.20 -23.72
C ALA A 397 -7.44 -1.84 -23.01
N TYR A 398 -7.60 -0.59 -22.58
CA TYR A 398 -8.81 -0.11 -21.91
C TYR A 398 -10.03 -0.17 -22.83
N LEU A 399 -9.90 0.29 -24.07
CA LEU A 399 -10.99 0.25 -25.05
C LEU A 399 -11.42 -1.19 -25.37
N ARG A 400 -10.49 -2.13 -25.45
CA ARG A 400 -10.81 -3.55 -25.64
C ARG A 400 -11.54 -4.15 -24.44
N GLU A 401 -11.16 -3.80 -23.21
CA GLU A 401 -11.91 -4.19 -22.01
C GLU A 401 -13.32 -3.61 -21.99
N HIS A 402 -13.48 -2.37 -22.45
CA HIS A 402 -14.79 -1.74 -22.59
C HIS A 402 -15.69 -2.46 -23.61
N LEU A 403 -15.14 -2.84 -24.77
CA LEU A 403 -15.89 -3.51 -25.83
C LEU A 403 -16.18 -4.99 -25.55
N ALA A 404 -15.29 -5.69 -24.84
CA ALA A 404 -15.44 -7.11 -24.56
C ALA A 404 -16.52 -7.44 -23.51
N ARG A 405 -17.11 -6.42 -22.87
CA ARG A 405 -18.12 -6.59 -21.82
C ARG A 405 -19.53 -6.61 -22.42
N PRO A 406 -20.37 -7.60 -22.09
CA PRO A 406 -21.77 -7.60 -22.49
C PRO A 406 -22.44 -6.31 -22.01
N ARG A 407 -23.20 -5.65 -22.90
CA ARG A 407 -24.05 -4.50 -22.55
C ARG A 407 -25.14 -5.02 -21.59
N GLY A 408 -24.89 -4.95 -20.28
CA GLY A 408 -25.81 -5.46 -19.25
C GLY A 408 -25.20 -5.71 -17.86
N SER A 409 -23.88 -5.66 -17.68
CA SER A 409 -23.25 -5.91 -16.36
C SER A 409 -22.97 -4.65 -15.52
N ALA A 410 -23.72 -3.57 -15.74
CA ALA A 410 -23.71 -2.40 -14.86
C ALA A 410 -24.67 -2.65 -13.69
N ALA A 411 -24.15 -3.24 -12.62
CA ALA A 411 -24.65 -3.15 -11.25
C ALA A 411 -23.47 -3.32 -10.28
#